data_AF-A0A4Q2IZR1-F1
#
_entry.id   AF-A0A4Q2IZR1-F1
#
_cell.length_a   1.000
_cell.length_b   1.000
_cell.length_c   1.000
_cell.angle_alpha   90.00
_cell.angle_beta   90.00
_cell.angle_gamma   90.00
#
_symmetry.space_group_name_H-M   'P 1'
#
loop_
_entity.id
_entity.type
_entity.pdbx_description
1 polymer ?
#
loop_
_entity_poly.entity_id
_entity_poly.type
_entity_poly.pdbx_seq_one_letter_code
_entity_poly.pdbx_strand_id
1 'polypeptide(L)'
;MANREDLAIIRAARAGQPQAQLTLGKRYLTGGNGLPQSLQTAMHWLERAARADQAEAWSLIGAHIPFELATQAADVVSFSTWYERAFEQGVLEAGLVFAKLVLAHPALQQIDGLHGKAIRMLESAARSGTAEAQWLLAQHNNQGGADAVKPARADDTGGSGFEAPAAAQAWAERAAEGGIAQAQYLLADAAWENADRAGYLQRALPLARALRAQYAGQVAQLHAPSPALGRQLGAGNLLLLSRCCDALLQSGDHDPDEIQHFWELAAYADDKAAQFALGLWFARMRADGVRSNLIAGSANYKKAVRWLTLAGEGGLAEAWYALSRIFLKPEFSQRSLNDAQYHLERAAEMGHCAAQLECGIGAWRSRRDAVSNDVRAVYWLQKAAAQNNLEAIALLAKITDAPAPAPWAEPARQQLTRAIVNAYPFLAARIELAALFGLTQAEALLIDINEADQGHCLVVDIRAQYARSKRRLIPIAGTEQRAALHRIGRLFEDVDCSASGVEGNYRQRLYRLKTVLPQALPDADAEDEAALID
;
A
#
# COMPACT_ATOMS: atom_id res chain seq x y z
N MET A 1 28.95 43.43 34.53
CA MET A 1 29.74 42.99 35.70
C MET A 1 28.77 42.89 36.88
N ALA A 2 28.80 41.78 37.63
CA ALA A 2 27.87 41.54 38.74
C ALA A 2 28.04 42.61 39.83
N ASN A 3 26.93 43.01 40.45
CA ASN A 3 26.92 44.10 41.43
C ASN A 3 27.69 43.70 42.70
N ARG A 4 28.15 44.66 43.51
CA ARG A 4 28.97 44.39 44.71
C ARG A 4 28.28 43.44 45.71
N GLU A 5 26.96 43.54 45.79
CA GLU A 5 26.09 42.67 46.59
C GLU A 5 26.03 41.24 46.03
N ASP A 6 25.95 41.07 44.71
CA ASP A 6 25.90 39.75 44.07
C ASP A 6 27.24 39.02 44.21
N LEU A 7 28.37 39.73 44.18
CA LEU A 7 29.69 39.15 44.46
C LEU A 7 29.82 38.66 45.91
N ALA A 8 29.10 39.26 46.85
CA ALA A 8 29.03 38.79 48.23
C ALA A 8 28.15 37.53 48.33
N ILE A 9 26.98 37.53 47.67
CA ILE A 9 26.06 36.39 47.61
C ILE A 9 26.74 35.17 46.94
N ILE A 10 27.47 35.38 45.84
CA ILE A 10 28.22 34.30 45.14
C ILE A 10 29.27 33.68 46.07
N ARG A 11 30.02 34.50 46.82
CA ARG A 11 31.02 34.00 47.77
C ARG A 11 30.36 33.23 48.92
N ALA A 12 29.27 33.74 49.48
CA ALA A 12 28.52 33.08 50.54
C ALA A 12 27.87 31.75 50.08
N ALA A 13 27.32 31.71 48.86
CA ALA A 13 26.74 30.50 48.28
C ALA A 13 27.79 29.40 48.06
N ARG A 14 28.98 29.79 47.56
CA ARG A 14 30.15 28.89 47.42
C ARG A 14 30.67 28.39 48.75
N ALA A 15 30.59 29.21 49.80
CA ALA A 15 30.92 28.82 51.17
C ALA A 15 29.87 27.88 51.82
N GLY A 16 28.79 27.54 51.11
CA GLY A 16 27.80 26.57 51.57
C GLY A 16 26.62 27.16 52.32
N GLN A 17 26.47 28.50 52.39
CA GLN A 17 25.37 29.13 53.12
C GLN A 17 24.03 28.90 52.41
N PRO A 18 23.04 28.21 53.04
CA PRO A 18 21.79 27.82 52.37
C PRO A 18 20.97 29.01 51.84
N GLN A 19 20.85 30.07 52.64
CA GLN A 19 20.11 31.28 52.24
C GLN A 19 20.76 31.99 51.05
N ALA A 20 22.10 31.99 50.98
CA ALA A 20 22.83 32.59 49.87
C ALA A 20 22.68 31.76 48.59
N GLN A 21 22.64 30.43 48.70
CA GLN A 21 22.37 29.53 47.57
C GLN A 21 20.96 29.74 47.01
N LEU A 22 19.94 29.82 47.89
CA LEU A 22 18.57 30.14 47.50
C LEU A 22 18.48 31.49 46.78
N THR A 23 19.09 32.52 47.36
CA THR A 23 19.10 33.88 46.79
C THR A 23 19.79 33.90 45.43
N LEU A 24 20.91 33.20 45.28
CA LEU A 24 21.64 33.11 44.02
C LEU A 24 20.83 32.35 42.96
N GLY A 25 20.16 31.26 43.33
CA GLY A 25 19.25 30.52 42.46
C GLY A 25 18.15 31.41 41.90
N LYS A 26 17.47 32.19 42.76
CA LYS A 26 16.45 33.18 42.35
C LYS A 26 16.97 34.24 41.37
N ARG A 27 18.21 34.69 41.55
CA ARG A 27 18.85 35.67 40.64
C ARG A 27 19.06 35.08 39.25
N TYR A 28 19.50 33.82 39.16
CA TYR A 28 19.66 33.13 37.88
C TYR A 28 18.31 32.76 37.21
N LEU A 29 17.23 32.57 37.99
CA LEU A 29 15.88 32.38 37.43
C LEU A 29 15.35 33.64 36.74
N THR A 30 15.56 34.80 37.35
CA THR A 30 14.98 36.08 36.90
C THR A 30 15.91 36.91 36.00
N GLY A 31 17.21 36.62 35.97
CA GLY A 31 18.17 37.34 35.12
C GLY A 31 18.45 38.79 35.56
N GLY A 32 18.49 39.05 36.87
CA GLY A 32 18.65 40.40 37.42
C GLY A 32 20.07 40.77 37.88
N ASN A 33 20.34 42.08 38.04
CA ASN A 33 21.54 42.67 38.64
C ASN A 33 22.90 42.31 37.96
N GLY A 34 22.89 42.12 36.64
CA GLY A 34 24.11 41.83 35.87
C GLY A 34 24.49 40.36 35.83
N LEU A 35 23.61 39.45 36.26
CA LEU A 35 23.67 38.01 36.04
C LEU A 35 22.73 37.61 34.89
N PRO A 36 23.15 36.72 33.98
CA PRO A 36 22.28 36.23 32.91
C PRO A 36 21.21 35.28 33.47
N GLN A 37 20.05 35.22 32.81
CA GLN A 37 19.05 34.20 33.09
C GLN A 37 19.59 32.83 32.65
N SER A 38 19.59 31.83 33.53
CA SER A 38 19.96 30.46 33.21
C SER A 38 19.30 29.48 34.16
N LEU A 39 18.40 28.65 33.62
CA LEU A 39 17.67 27.64 34.39
C LEU A 39 18.60 26.54 34.91
N GLN A 40 19.64 26.18 34.15
CA GLN A 40 20.65 25.20 34.56
C GLN A 40 21.44 25.65 35.79
N THR A 41 21.95 26.89 35.79
CA THR A 41 22.69 27.41 36.96
C THR A 41 21.74 27.70 38.12
N ALA A 42 20.52 28.14 37.86
CA ALA A 42 19.49 28.28 38.87
C ALA A 42 19.19 26.94 39.55
N MET A 43 18.90 25.90 38.77
CA MET A 43 18.67 24.53 39.25
C MET A 43 19.82 24.05 40.13
N HIS A 44 21.08 24.24 39.70
CA HIS A 44 22.24 23.84 40.48
C HIS A 44 22.28 24.46 41.89
N TRP A 45 22.01 25.76 42.00
CA TRP A 45 22.02 26.44 43.31
C TRP A 45 20.78 26.13 44.14
N LEU A 46 19.62 26.02 43.48
CA LEU A 46 18.38 25.64 44.14
C LEU A 46 18.45 24.21 44.67
N GLU A 47 19.05 23.25 43.95
CA GLU A 47 19.27 21.86 44.39
C GLU A 47 20.06 21.79 45.71
N ARG A 48 21.08 22.65 45.84
CA ARG A 48 21.90 22.72 47.07
C ARG A 48 21.14 23.34 48.23
N ALA A 49 20.40 24.42 47.97
CA ALA A 49 19.54 25.06 48.97
C ALA A 49 18.42 24.11 49.43
N ALA A 50 17.82 23.40 48.47
CA ALA A 50 16.85 22.33 48.63
C ALA A 50 17.37 21.23 49.57
N ARG A 51 18.57 20.70 49.33
CA ARG A 51 19.20 19.69 50.20
C ARG A 51 19.52 20.20 51.60
N ALA A 52 19.58 21.52 51.79
CA ALA A 52 19.74 22.17 53.09
C ALA A 52 18.38 22.60 53.71
N ASP A 53 17.30 21.92 53.32
CA ASP A 53 15.91 22.10 53.82
C ASP A 53 15.35 23.53 53.68
N GLN A 54 15.83 24.29 52.69
CA GLN A 54 15.20 25.57 52.33
C GLN A 54 13.91 25.31 51.56
N ALA A 55 12.77 25.34 52.25
CA ALA A 55 11.46 25.00 51.66
C ALA A 55 11.14 25.78 50.38
N GLU A 56 11.50 27.07 50.34
CA GLU A 56 11.28 27.93 49.18
C GLU A 56 12.07 27.47 47.93
N ALA A 57 13.18 26.74 48.12
CA ALA A 57 13.95 26.20 46.99
C ALA A 57 13.15 25.16 46.21
N TRP A 58 12.41 24.27 46.90
CA TRP A 58 11.59 23.26 46.23
C TRP A 58 10.38 23.88 45.52
N SER A 59 9.75 24.90 46.10
CA SER A 59 8.66 25.63 45.44
C SER A 59 9.15 26.30 44.15
N LEU A 60 10.35 26.90 44.17
CA LEU A 60 10.98 27.49 42.98
C LEU A 60 11.39 26.45 41.94
N ILE A 61 11.86 25.27 42.38
CA ILE A 61 12.13 24.16 41.46
C ILE A 61 10.83 23.73 40.79
N GLY A 62 9.78 23.49 41.59
CA GLY A 62 8.46 23.08 41.11
C GLY A 62 7.79 24.05 40.14
N ALA A 63 8.02 25.35 40.32
CA ALA A 63 7.40 26.40 39.53
C ALA A 63 8.19 26.80 38.26
N HIS A 64 9.49 26.54 38.19
CA HIS A 64 10.34 27.12 37.14
C HIS A 64 11.27 26.15 36.42
N ILE A 65 11.52 24.95 36.98
CA ILE A 65 12.39 23.98 36.36
C ILE A 65 11.53 23.04 35.49
N PRO A 66 11.75 22.98 34.18
CA PRO A 66 10.96 22.15 33.30
C PRO A 66 11.42 20.68 33.35
N PHE A 67 10.55 19.79 32.89
CA PHE A 67 10.79 18.35 32.86
C PHE A 67 12.10 17.96 32.14
N GLU A 68 12.40 18.59 30.99
CA GLU A 68 13.58 18.28 30.17
C GLU A 68 14.88 18.55 30.94
N LEU A 69 14.87 19.49 31.87
CA LEU A 69 16.03 19.81 32.71
C LEU A 69 16.06 18.94 33.97
N ALA A 70 14.89 18.66 34.56
CA ALA A 70 14.78 17.80 35.74
C ALA A 70 15.19 16.35 35.46
N THR A 71 14.91 15.84 34.27
CA THR A 71 15.31 14.48 33.82
C THR A 71 16.82 14.32 33.67
N GLN A 72 17.57 15.41 33.47
CA GLN A 72 19.03 15.40 33.37
C GLN A 72 19.72 15.44 34.73
N ALA A 73 18.96 15.58 35.82
CA ALA A 73 19.50 15.60 37.17
C ALA A 73 20.14 14.25 37.53
N ALA A 74 21.27 14.28 38.23
CA ALA A 74 21.90 13.07 38.74
C ALA A 74 21.04 12.35 39.80
N ASP A 75 20.17 13.08 40.49
CA ASP A 75 19.38 12.59 41.62
C ASP A 75 17.88 12.82 41.38
N VAL A 76 17.31 12.00 40.50
CA VAL A 76 15.90 12.10 40.08
C VAL A 76 14.93 11.82 41.25
N VAL A 77 15.35 11.01 42.24
CA VAL A 77 14.54 10.68 43.43
C VAL A 77 14.31 11.93 44.28
N SER A 78 15.37 12.70 44.57
CA SER A 78 15.24 13.97 45.29
C SER A 78 14.34 14.96 44.53
N PHE A 79 14.51 15.08 43.21
CA PHE A 79 13.64 15.93 42.40
C PHE A 79 12.17 15.53 42.49
N SER A 80 11.86 14.22 42.42
CA SER A 80 10.48 13.75 42.58
C SER A 80 9.87 14.17 43.92
N THR A 81 10.65 14.11 45.02
CA THR A 81 10.21 14.54 46.35
C THR A 81 9.97 16.05 46.41
N TRP A 82 10.79 16.83 45.70
CA TRP A 82 10.66 18.29 45.67
C TRP A 82 9.45 18.76 44.86
N TYR A 83 9.18 18.12 43.72
CA TYR A 83 7.96 18.40 42.95
C TYR A 83 6.69 17.97 43.70
N GLU A 84 6.73 16.83 44.42
CA GLU A 84 5.64 16.42 45.31
C GLU A 84 5.35 17.50 46.37
N ARG A 85 6.38 17.96 47.08
CA ARG A 85 6.23 19.02 48.10
C ARG A 85 5.77 20.35 47.52
N ALA A 86 6.27 20.73 46.33
CA ALA A 86 5.83 21.94 45.66
C ALA A 86 4.36 21.88 45.26
N PHE A 87 3.89 20.72 44.79
CA PHE A 87 2.48 20.48 44.48
C PHE A 87 1.60 20.57 45.73
N GLU A 88 2.02 19.97 46.85
CA GLU A 88 1.32 20.08 48.15
C GLU A 88 1.19 21.53 48.64
N GLN A 89 2.15 22.40 48.26
CA GLN A 89 2.11 23.85 48.54
C GLN A 89 1.27 24.65 47.54
N GLY A 90 0.59 23.99 46.60
CA GLY A 90 -0.32 24.61 45.63
C GLY A 90 0.30 24.94 44.27
N VAL A 91 1.55 24.53 44.00
CA VAL A 91 2.16 24.70 42.67
C VAL A 91 1.65 23.59 41.74
N LEU A 92 0.55 23.85 41.02
CA LEU A 92 -0.10 22.85 40.15
C LEU A 92 0.82 22.31 39.05
N GLU A 93 1.67 23.17 38.45
CA GLU A 93 2.61 22.78 37.40
C GLU A 93 3.62 21.71 37.88
N ALA A 94 3.98 21.76 39.16
CA ALA A 94 4.86 20.77 39.77
C ALA A 94 4.26 19.35 39.72
N GLY A 95 2.93 19.23 39.82
CA GLY A 95 2.23 17.95 39.75
C GLY A 95 2.34 17.28 38.39
N LEU A 96 2.30 18.06 37.29
CA LEU A 96 2.51 17.52 35.93
C LEU A 96 3.94 17.04 35.74
N VAL A 97 4.94 17.83 36.16
CA VAL A 97 6.35 17.46 36.04
C VAL A 97 6.66 16.25 36.92
N PHE A 98 6.12 16.20 38.15
CA PHE A 98 6.20 15.02 39.02
C PHE A 98 5.66 13.77 38.34
N ALA A 99 4.45 13.84 37.79
CA ALA A 99 3.83 12.71 37.10
C ALA A 99 4.67 12.26 35.89
N LYS A 100 5.16 13.20 35.07
CA LYS A 100 6.07 12.90 33.94
C LYS A 100 7.36 12.22 34.41
N LEU A 101 7.97 12.69 35.51
CA LEU A 101 9.19 12.10 36.07
C LEU A 101 8.96 10.68 36.54
N VAL A 102 7.90 10.42 37.31
CA VAL A 102 7.57 9.07 37.82
C VAL A 102 7.22 8.12 36.66
N LEU A 103 6.42 8.57 35.70
CA LEU A 103 6.02 7.75 34.54
C LEU A 103 7.19 7.47 33.57
N ALA A 104 8.17 8.36 33.47
CA ALA A 104 9.34 8.15 32.61
C ALA A 104 10.43 7.24 33.20
N HIS A 105 10.49 7.09 34.54
CA HIS A 105 11.57 6.37 35.21
C HIS A 105 11.07 5.11 35.93
N PRO A 106 11.38 3.90 35.45
CA PRO A 106 10.98 2.64 36.10
C PRO A 106 11.43 2.53 37.56
N ALA A 107 12.60 3.10 37.90
CA ALA A 107 13.12 3.12 39.26
C ALA A 107 12.19 3.85 40.25
N LEU A 108 11.51 4.91 39.80
CA LEU A 108 10.54 5.64 40.63
C LEU A 108 9.21 4.90 40.74
N GLN A 109 8.82 4.15 39.71
CA GLN A 109 7.59 3.36 39.72
C GLN A 109 7.66 2.18 40.70
N GLN A 110 8.86 1.67 40.96
CA GLN A 110 9.10 0.59 41.93
C GLN A 110 9.03 1.06 43.39
N ILE A 111 9.07 2.38 43.64
CA ILE A 111 8.92 2.91 45.00
C ILE A 111 7.44 2.85 45.37
N ASP A 112 7.15 2.14 46.47
CA ASP A 112 5.79 1.88 46.93
C ASP A 112 4.96 3.17 47.04
N GLY A 113 3.84 3.19 46.33
CA GLY A 113 2.86 4.28 46.37
C GLY A 113 3.20 5.53 45.55
N LEU A 114 4.43 5.71 45.03
CA LEU A 114 4.77 6.88 44.21
C LEU A 114 3.99 6.91 42.90
N HIS A 115 3.83 5.76 42.24
CA HIS A 115 3.03 5.64 41.02
C HIS A 115 1.56 6.07 41.25
N GLY A 116 0.96 5.63 42.34
CA GLY A 116 -0.40 6.02 42.71
C GLY A 116 -0.53 7.52 43.03
N LYS A 117 0.48 8.11 43.68
CA LYS A 117 0.53 9.57 43.90
C LYS A 117 0.66 10.34 42.59
N ALA A 118 1.51 9.88 41.68
CA ALA A 118 1.71 10.48 40.36
C ALA A 118 0.40 10.55 39.58
N ILE A 119 -0.38 9.46 39.56
CA ILE A 119 -1.70 9.43 38.91
C ILE A 119 -2.67 10.43 39.57
N ARG A 120 -2.73 10.50 40.90
CA ARG A 120 -3.62 11.47 41.60
C ARG A 120 -3.27 12.93 41.30
N MET A 121 -1.97 13.25 41.27
CA MET A 121 -1.52 14.60 40.92
C MET A 121 -1.81 14.91 39.45
N LEU A 122 -1.64 13.92 38.57
CA LEU A 122 -1.98 14.03 37.16
C LEU A 122 -3.48 14.25 36.94
N GLU A 123 -4.34 13.54 37.68
CA GLU A 123 -5.79 13.77 37.67
C GLU A 123 -6.16 15.19 38.12
N SER A 124 -5.49 15.71 39.16
CA SER A 124 -5.69 17.09 39.61
C SER A 124 -5.31 18.09 38.53
N ALA A 125 -4.16 17.90 37.87
CA ALA A 125 -3.71 18.74 36.76
C ALA A 125 -4.62 18.63 35.52
N ALA A 126 -5.14 17.43 35.24
CA ALA A 126 -6.08 17.22 34.15
C ALA A 126 -7.43 17.93 34.39
N ARG A 127 -7.92 17.90 35.64
CA ARG A 127 -9.14 18.61 36.07
C ARG A 127 -8.98 20.13 36.07
N SER A 128 -7.77 20.66 36.25
CA SER A 128 -7.50 22.10 36.10
C SER A 128 -7.43 22.57 34.65
N GLY A 129 -7.60 21.67 33.67
CA GLY A 129 -7.65 22.02 32.25
C GLY A 129 -6.31 21.92 31.51
N THR A 130 -5.28 21.33 32.13
CA THR A 130 -3.97 21.17 31.47
C THR A 130 -4.05 20.06 30.41
N ALA A 131 -4.04 20.43 29.14
CA ALA A 131 -4.22 19.49 28.02
C ALA A 131 -3.20 18.35 28.00
N GLU A 132 -1.93 18.63 28.33
CA GLU A 132 -0.88 17.61 28.44
C GLU A 132 -1.16 16.61 29.57
N ALA A 133 -1.69 17.07 30.71
CA ALA A 133 -2.08 16.19 31.81
C ALA A 133 -3.25 15.27 31.42
N GLN A 134 -4.23 15.81 30.70
CA GLN A 134 -5.37 15.05 30.18
C GLN A 134 -4.90 13.97 29.21
N TRP A 135 -3.94 14.28 28.32
CA TRP A 135 -3.38 13.33 27.37
C TRP A 135 -2.61 12.18 28.07
N LEU A 136 -1.74 12.50 29.02
CA LEU A 136 -0.99 11.49 29.78
C LEU A 136 -1.93 10.58 30.57
N LEU A 137 -3.00 11.13 31.15
CA LEU A 137 -4.00 10.34 31.86
C LEU A 137 -4.80 9.43 30.92
N ALA A 138 -5.14 9.90 29.71
CA ALA A 138 -5.78 9.09 28.69
C ALA A 138 -4.92 7.88 28.27
N GLN A 139 -3.60 8.09 28.10
CA GLN A 139 -2.67 7.00 27.80
C GLN A 139 -2.59 5.98 28.94
N HIS A 140 -2.47 6.47 30.18
CA HIS A 140 -2.38 5.60 31.35
C HIS A 140 -3.63 4.73 31.52
N ASN A 141 -4.83 5.31 31.37
CA ASN A 141 -6.09 4.57 31.46
C ASN A 141 -6.22 3.51 30.35
N ASN A 142 -5.73 3.79 29.14
CA ASN A 142 -5.69 2.82 28.05
C ASN A 142 -4.72 1.66 28.33
N GLN A 143 -3.57 1.93 28.94
CA GLN A 143 -2.58 0.90 29.31
C GLN A 143 -3.07 0.02 30.47
N GLY A 144 -3.70 0.62 31.49
CA GLY A 144 -4.27 -0.12 32.63
C GLY A 144 -5.41 -1.07 32.24
N GLY A 145 -6.15 -0.75 31.18
CA GLY A 145 -7.16 -1.65 30.59
C GLY A 145 -6.55 -2.87 29.87
N ALA A 146 -5.34 -2.74 29.32
CA ALA A 146 -4.65 -3.84 28.65
C ALA A 146 -3.98 -4.82 29.64
N ASP A 147 -3.44 -4.32 30.75
CA ASP A 147 -2.85 -5.15 31.81
C ASP A 147 -3.90 -5.90 32.66
N ALA A 148 -5.14 -5.41 32.70
CA ALA A 148 -6.28 -6.07 33.35
C ALA A 148 -6.83 -7.29 32.59
N VAL A 149 -6.35 -7.59 31.37
CA VAL A 149 -6.77 -8.75 30.54
C VAL A 149 -5.97 -10.03 30.86
N LYS A 150 -5.14 -10.05 31.92
CA LYS A 150 -4.70 -11.34 32.49
C LYS A 150 -5.88 -12.04 33.15
N PRO A 151 -6.13 -13.33 32.91
CA PRO A 151 -7.32 -14.01 33.43
C PRO A 151 -7.16 -14.21 34.94
N ALA A 152 -7.69 -13.26 35.72
CA ALA A 152 -7.93 -13.48 37.13
C ALA A 152 -9.08 -14.50 37.26
N ARG A 153 -8.85 -15.51 38.08
CA ARG A 153 -9.77 -16.63 38.32
C ARG A 153 -11.18 -16.11 38.64
N ALA A 154 -12.17 -16.78 38.05
CA ALA A 154 -13.57 -16.64 38.39
C ALA A 154 -13.74 -16.94 39.88
N ASP A 155 -13.96 -15.89 40.66
CA ASP A 155 -14.85 -15.82 41.82
C ASP A 155 -14.55 -14.50 42.56
N ASP A 156 -15.12 -13.40 42.05
CA ASP A 156 -15.63 -12.35 42.94
C ASP A 156 -16.61 -11.44 42.19
N THR A 157 -17.80 -11.34 42.75
CA THR A 157 -18.94 -10.58 42.23
C THR A 157 -18.89 -9.13 42.66
N GLY A 158 -18.93 -8.21 41.69
CA GLY A 158 -19.51 -6.87 41.86
C GLY A 158 -18.58 -5.67 41.62
N GLY A 159 -18.85 -4.92 40.54
CA GLY A 159 -18.48 -3.50 40.41
C GLY A 159 -17.47 -3.13 39.32
N SER A 160 -17.89 -2.24 38.41
CA SER A 160 -17.07 -1.29 37.60
C SER A 160 -16.03 -1.81 36.59
N GLY A 161 -16.33 -2.84 35.79
CA GLY A 161 -15.46 -3.30 34.70
C GLY A 161 -15.53 -2.51 33.37
N PHE A 162 -16.44 -1.55 33.23
CA PHE A 162 -16.73 -0.86 31.94
C PHE A 162 -16.32 0.62 31.87
N GLU A 163 -15.77 1.21 32.93
CA GLU A 163 -15.56 2.67 33.00
C GLU A 163 -14.20 3.16 32.47
N ALA A 164 -13.16 2.33 32.51
CA ALA A 164 -11.79 2.72 32.14
C ALA A 164 -11.62 3.19 30.67
N PRO A 165 -12.20 2.54 29.64
CA PRO A 165 -12.05 2.99 28.26
C PRO A 165 -12.84 4.27 27.96
N ALA A 166 -14.02 4.42 28.57
CA ALA A 166 -14.85 5.64 28.41
C ALA A 166 -14.17 6.86 29.05
N ALA A 167 -13.54 6.69 30.22
CA ALA A 167 -12.78 7.74 30.86
C ALA A 167 -11.52 8.12 30.05
N ALA A 168 -10.82 7.15 29.46
CA ALA A 168 -9.66 7.40 28.60
C ALA A 168 -10.03 8.23 27.36
N GLN A 169 -11.13 7.89 26.69
CA GLN A 169 -11.64 8.64 25.54
C GLN A 169 -12.03 10.07 25.92
N ALA A 170 -12.75 10.27 27.03
CA ALA A 170 -13.15 11.60 27.47
C ALA A 170 -11.94 12.52 27.77
N TRP A 171 -10.86 11.97 28.34
CA TRP A 171 -9.63 12.73 28.55
C TRP A 171 -8.88 13.01 27.25
N ALA A 172 -8.86 12.07 26.31
CA ALA A 172 -8.28 12.30 24.99
C ALA A 172 -9.04 13.39 24.22
N GLU A 173 -10.37 13.45 24.33
CA GLU A 173 -11.20 14.49 23.69
C GLU A 173 -10.84 15.88 24.22
N ARG A 174 -10.79 16.05 25.55
CA ARG A 174 -10.39 17.32 26.16
C ARG A 174 -8.96 17.72 25.80
N ALA A 175 -8.04 16.75 25.76
CA ALA A 175 -6.66 17.00 25.33
C ALA A 175 -6.58 17.45 23.87
N ALA A 176 -7.40 16.86 23.00
CA ALA A 176 -7.50 17.22 21.59
C ALA A 176 -8.09 18.63 21.40
N GLU A 177 -9.12 19.00 22.17
CA GLU A 177 -9.65 20.37 22.24
C GLU A 177 -8.60 21.37 22.73
N GLY A 178 -7.75 20.95 23.67
CA GLY A 178 -6.60 21.70 24.16
C GLY A 178 -5.41 21.78 23.19
N GLY A 179 -5.53 21.24 21.97
CA GLY A 179 -4.52 21.36 20.91
C GLY A 179 -3.42 20.29 20.93
N ILE A 180 -3.57 19.21 21.70
CA ILE A 180 -2.61 18.09 21.67
C ILE A 180 -2.79 17.29 20.38
N ALA A 181 -1.82 17.42 19.46
CA ALA A 181 -1.87 16.78 18.15
C ALA A 181 -1.98 15.24 18.24
N GLN A 182 -1.25 14.60 19.16
CA GLN A 182 -1.29 13.15 19.33
C GLN A 182 -2.69 12.64 19.70
N ALA A 183 -3.42 13.39 20.52
CA ALA A 183 -4.79 13.08 20.88
C ALA A 183 -5.74 13.27 19.69
N GLN A 184 -5.53 14.33 18.90
CA GLN A 184 -6.29 14.57 17.66
C GLN A 184 -6.08 13.45 16.63
N TYR A 185 -4.85 12.98 16.42
CA TYR A 185 -4.57 11.82 15.55
C TYR A 185 -5.30 10.56 16.02
N LEU A 186 -5.18 10.21 17.30
CA LEU A 186 -5.80 9.01 17.86
C LEU A 186 -7.33 9.03 17.69
N LEU A 187 -7.97 10.16 17.96
CA LEU A 187 -9.42 10.30 17.82
C LEU A 187 -9.85 10.39 16.36
N ALA A 188 -9.05 10.99 15.48
CA ALA A 188 -9.30 10.96 14.05
C ALA A 188 -9.26 9.52 13.53
N ASP A 189 -8.22 8.75 13.85
CA ASP A 189 -8.13 7.34 13.43
C ASP A 189 -9.33 6.52 13.92
N ALA A 190 -9.74 6.68 15.18
CA ALA A 190 -10.94 6.03 15.70
C ALA A 190 -12.22 6.45 14.96
N ALA A 191 -12.37 7.74 14.62
CA ALA A 191 -13.51 8.22 13.82
C ALA A 191 -13.48 7.64 12.39
N TRP A 192 -12.30 7.49 11.79
CA TRP A 192 -12.14 6.89 10.48
C TRP A 192 -12.57 5.42 10.45
N GLU A 193 -12.18 4.64 11.46
CA GLU A 193 -12.53 3.23 11.62
C GLU A 193 -14.03 3.02 11.83
N ASN A 194 -14.66 3.91 12.60
CA ASN A 194 -16.12 3.92 12.82
C ASN A 194 -16.92 4.48 11.64
N ALA A 195 -16.28 4.79 10.52
CA ALA A 195 -16.87 5.44 9.34
C ALA A 195 -17.53 6.81 9.62
N ASP A 196 -17.19 7.46 10.74
CA ASP A 196 -17.61 8.82 11.06
C ASP A 196 -16.72 9.83 10.34
N ARG A 197 -17.07 10.14 9.09
CA ARG A 197 -16.31 11.07 8.24
C ARG A 197 -16.39 12.52 8.72
N ALA A 198 -17.49 12.92 9.32
CA ALA A 198 -17.65 14.28 9.84
C ALA A 198 -16.77 14.49 11.08
N GLY A 199 -16.83 13.56 12.04
CA GLY A 199 -15.98 13.59 13.23
C GLY A 199 -14.49 13.39 12.91
N TYR A 200 -14.17 12.65 11.83
CA TYR A 200 -12.81 12.59 11.29
C TYR A 200 -12.33 13.97 10.83
N LEU A 201 -13.08 14.63 9.93
CA LEU A 201 -12.70 15.93 9.37
C LEU A 201 -12.57 17.01 10.44
N GLN A 202 -13.45 17.04 11.44
CA GLN A 202 -13.39 17.99 12.54
C GLN A 202 -12.03 17.98 13.26
N ARG A 203 -11.40 16.81 13.36
CA ARG A 203 -10.14 16.59 14.08
C ARG A 203 -8.92 16.59 13.16
N ALA A 204 -9.04 16.01 11.97
CA ALA A 204 -7.95 15.81 11.03
C ALA A 204 -7.63 17.06 10.18
N LEU A 205 -8.65 17.87 9.86
CA LEU A 205 -8.49 18.99 8.92
C LEU A 205 -7.58 20.12 9.47
N PRO A 206 -7.65 20.51 10.76
CA PRO A 206 -6.69 21.45 11.34
C PRO A 206 -5.23 20.97 11.23
N LEU A 207 -4.99 19.68 11.47
CA LEU A 207 -3.66 19.07 11.36
C LEU A 207 -3.15 19.09 9.91
N ALA A 208 -4.00 18.70 8.94
CA ALA A 208 -3.66 18.74 7.52
C ALA A 208 -3.35 20.17 7.03
N ARG A 209 -4.13 21.16 7.49
CA ARG A 209 -3.89 22.59 7.21
C ARG A 209 -2.57 23.09 7.80
N ALA A 210 -2.23 22.67 9.02
CA ALA A 210 -0.96 23.01 9.66
C ALA A 210 0.24 22.44 8.87
N LEU A 211 0.15 21.18 8.42
CA LEU A 211 1.16 20.58 7.53
C LEU A 211 1.29 21.36 6.22
N ARG A 212 0.17 21.69 5.56
CA ARG A 212 0.19 22.51 4.35
C ARG A 212 0.91 23.83 4.58
N ALA A 213 0.62 24.54 5.66
CA ALA A 213 1.25 25.82 5.98
C ALA A 213 2.76 25.66 6.26
N GLN A 214 3.14 24.63 7.01
CA GLN A 214 4.53 24.34 7.35
C GLN A 214 5.40 24.07 6.10
N TYR A 215 4.86 23.33 5.13
CA TYR A 215 5.62 22.88 3.96
C TYR A 215 5.39 23.71 2.69
N ALA A 216 4.53 24.74 2.73
CA ALA A 216 4.16 25.55 1.56
C ALA A 216 5.38 26.15 0.82
N GLY A 217 6.33 26.72 1.56
CA GLY A 217 7.54 27.32 0.99
C GLY A 217 8.46 26.31 0.30
N GLN A 218 8.57 25.10 0.87
CA GLN A 218 9.39 24.02 0.31
C GLN A 218 8.73 23.46 -0.96
N VAL A 219 7.42 23.17 -0.91
CA VAL A 219 6.66 22.65 -2.06
C VAL A 219 6.70 23.63 -3.25
N ALA A 220 6.60 24.93 -3.00
CA ALA A 220 6.65 25.94 -4.06
C ALA A 220 7.98 25.95 -4.84
N GLN A 221 9.08 25.49 -4.23
CA GLN A 221 10.40 25.41 -4.85
C GLN A 221 10.66 24.06 -5.53
N LEU A 222 9.81 23.05 -5.30
CA LEU A 222 9.96 21.73 -5.89
C LEU A 222 9.42 21.71 -7.32
N HIS A 223 10.21 21.14 -8.22
CA HIS A 223 9.81 20.89 -9.61
C HIS A 223 9.57 19.40 -9.91
N ALA A 224 9.97 18.51 -8.99
CA ALA A 224 9.82 17.07 -9.06
C ALA A 224 9.56 16.48 -7.65
N PRO A 225 9.05 15.24 -7.53
CA PRO A 225 8.90 14.56 -6.25
C PRO A 225 10.22 14.45 -5.48
N SER A 226 10.14 14.51 -4.16
CA SER A 226 11.28 14.48 -3.24
C SER A 226 11.07 13.41 -2.15
N PRO A 227 11.80 12.29 -2.22
CA PRO A 227 11.77 11.28 -1.16
C PRO A 227 12.25 11.80 0.20
N ALA A 228 13.02 12.90 0.22
CA ALA A 228 13.38 13.58 1.47
C ALA A 228 12.17 14.24 2.14
N LEU A 229 11.28 14.86 1.36
CA LEU A 229 10.02 15.40 1.86
C LEU A 229 9.10 14.27 2.39
N GLY A 230 9.05 13.14 1.68
CA GLY A 230 8.35 11.94 2.15
C GLY A 230 8.82 11.45 3.53
N ARG A 231 10.14 11.40 3.75
CA ARG A 231 10.71 11.04 5.06
C ARG A 231 10.41 12.06 6.16
N GLN A 232 10.36 13.35 5.82
CA GLN A 232 10.02 14.42 6.77
C GLN A 232 8.55 14.39 7.18
N LEU A 233 7.65 14.16 6.23
CA LEU A 233 6.22 14.01 6.52
C LEU A 233 5.93 12.70 7.26
N GLY A 234 6.53 11.59 6.83
CA GLY A 234 6.27 10.27 7.39
C GLY A 234 4.90 9.70 7.00
N ALA A 235 4.73 8.39 7.17
CA ALA A 235 3.56 7.66 6.67
C ALA A 235 2.23 8.12 7.29
N GLY A 236 2.22 8.49 8.58
CA GLY A 236 1.00 8.95 9.27
C GLY A 236 0.43 10.24 8.69
N ASN A 237 1.31 11.22 8.38
CA ASN A 237 0.88 12.48 7.78
C ASN A 237 0.42 12.30 6.33
N LEU A 238 1.06 11.41 5.56
CA LEU A 238 0.60 11.07 4.21
C LEU A 238 -0.78 10.40 4.23
N LEU A 239 -0.99 9.48 5.17
CA LEU A 239 -2.28 8.84 5.38
C LEU A 239 -3.35 9.85 5.80
N LEU A 240 -3.03 10.76 6.72
CA LEU A 240 -3.90 11.85 7.14
C LEU A 240 -4.36 12.69 5.94
N LEU A 241 -3.41 13.16 5.11
CA LEU A 241 -3.69 13.97 3.92
C LEU A 241 -4.61 13.21 2.95
N SER A 242 -4.31 11.94 2.63
CA SER A 242 -5.13 11.12 1.74
C SER A 242 -6.55 10.96 2.26
N ARG A 243 -6.71 10.58 3.53
CA ARG A 243 -8.01 10.38 4.17
C ARG A 243 -8.81 11.68 4.27
N CYS A 244 -8.15 12.82 4.49
CA CYS A 244 -8.80 14.13 4.44
C CYS A 244 -9.38 14.41 3.06
N CYS A 245 -8.63 14.16 1.98
CA CYS A 245 -9.14 14.29 0.62
C CYS A 245 -10.38 13.39 0.39
N ASP A 246 -10.30 12.12 0.78
CA ASP A 246 -11.41 11.18 0.60
C ASP A 246 -12.68 11.59 1.37
N ALA A 247 -12.52 12.02 2.62
CA ALA A 247 -13.63 12.46 3.44
C ALA A 247 -14.25 13.77 2.93
N LEU A 248 -13.43 14.73 2.44
CA LEU A 248 -13.91 15.97 1.84
C LEU A 248 -14.69 15.72 0.53
N LEU A 249 -14.21 14.79 -0.31
CA LEU A 249 -14.94 14.40 -1.52
C LEU A 249 -16.30 13.77 -1.21
N GLN A 250 -16.41 13.01 -0.12
CA GLN A 250 -17.66 12.39 0.33
C GLN A 250 -18.63 13.40 0.96
N SER A 251 -18.14 14.46 1.62
CA SER A 251 -19.01 15.45 2.25
C SER A 251 -19.75 16.35 1.26
N GLY A 252 -19.23 16.50 0.04
CA GLY A 252 -19.83 17.34 -1.01
C GLY A 252 -19.69 18.86 -0.83
N ASP A 253 -19.44 19.32 0.40
CA ASP A 253 -19.09 20.71 0.73
C ASP A 253 -17.57 20.80 0.99
N HIS A 254 -16.81 21.08 -0.06
CA HIS A 254 -15.35 21.14 0.00
C HIS A 254 -14.80 22.22 -0.91
N ASP A 255 -13.71 22.86 -0.46
CA ASP A 255 -12.91 23.75 -1.29
C ASP A 255 -12.03 22.89 -2.23
N PRO A 256 -12.24 22.94 -3.56
CA PRO A 256 -11.43 22.18 -4.51
C PRO A 256 -9.94 22.52 -4.41
N ASP A 257 -9.60 23.76 -4.07
CA ASP A 257 -8.20 24.16 -3.93
C ASP A 257 -7.59 23.47 -2.71
N GLU A 258 -8.32 23.35 -1.60
CA GLU A 258 -7.85 22.67 -0.39
C GLU A 258 -7.47 21.21 -0.66
N ILE A 259 -8.34 20.46 -1.33
CA ILE A 259 -8.08 19.06 -1.73
C ILE A 259 -6.85 18.97 -2.64
N GLN A 260 -6.77 19.87 -3.63
CA GLN A 260 -5.63 19.89 -4.54
C GLN A 260 -4.31 20.11 -3.81
N HIS A 261 -4.26 21.05 -2.85
CA HIS A 261 -3.04 21.32 -2.09
C HIS A 261 -2.60 20.13 -1.22
N PHE A 262 -3.55 19.39 -0.62
CA PHE A 262 -3.23 18.18 0.15
C PHE A 262 -2.64 17.09 -0.73
N TRP A 263 -3.22 16.85 -1.91
CA TRP A 263 -2.64 15.91 -2.87
C TRP A 263 -1.32 16.41 -3.45
N GLU A 264 -1.14 17.70 -3.73
CA GLU A 264 0.14 18.24 -4.19
C GLU A 264 1.23 17.99 -3.15
N LEU A 265 0.96 18.28 -1.86
CA LEU A 265 1.91 18.01 -0.78
C LEU A 265 2.30 16.53 -0.73
N ALA A 266 1.32 15.62 -0.76
CA ALA A 266 1.57 14.17 -0.74
C ALA A 266 2.26 13.67 -2.03
N ALA A 267 1.87 14.17 -3.21
CA ALA A 267 2.46 13.78 -4.49
C ALA A 267 3.92 14.23 -4.62
N TYR A 268 4.26 15.43 -4.15
CA TYR A 268 5.64 15.91 -4.05
C TYR A 268 6.45 15.17 -2.97
N ALA A 269 5.78 14.56 -2.00
CA ALA A 269 6.39 13.67 -1.02
C ALA A 269 6.64 12.24 -1.56
N ASP A 270 6.43 12.04 -2.86
CA ASP A 270 6.57 10.77 -3.59
C ASP A 270 5.50 9.71 -3.26
N ASP A 271 4.33 10.16 -2.78
CA ASP A 271 3.19 9.26 -2.61
C ASP A 271 2.50 8.96 -3.95
N LYS A 272 2.58 7.70 -4.38
CA LYS A 272 2.11 7.24 -5.70
C LYS A 272 0.59 7.37 -5.85
N ALA A 273 -0.15 7.09 -4.77
CA ALA A 273 -1.62 7.20 -4.78
C ALA A 273 -2.05 8.66 -4.94
N ALA A 274 -1.39 9.60 -4.25
CA ALA A 274 -1.62 11.02 -4.42
C ALA A 274 -1.20 11.51 -5.82
N GLN A 275 -0.09 11.03 -6.39
CA GLN A 275 0.28 11.33 -7.78
C GLN A 275 -0.81 10.89 -8.76
N PHE A 276 -1.37 9.69 -8.58
CA PHE A 276 -2.47 9.19 -9.39
C PHE A 276 -3.74 10.02 -9.20
N ALA A 277 -4.17 10.27 -7.97
CA ALA A 277 -5.36 11.06 -7.65
C ALA A 277 -5.26 12.49 -8.19
N LEU A 278 -4.10 13.13 -8.02
CA LEU A 278 -3.81 14.47 -8.55
C LEU A 278 -3.81 14.48 -10.08
N GLY A 279 -3.30 13.42 -10.70
CA GLY A 279 -3.37 13.21 -12.15
C GLY A 279 -4.82 13.17 -12.67
N LEU A 280 -5.66 12.34 -12.04
CA LEU A 280 -7.10 12.25 -12.34
C LEU A 280 -7.83 13.57 -12.07
N TRP A 281 -7.46 14.27 -10.99
CA TRP A 281 -8.00 15.57 -10.62
C TRP A 281 -7.75 16.62 -11.70
N PHE A 282 -6.51 16.73 -12.19
CA PHE A 282 -6.18 17.64 -13.29
C PHE A 282 -6.84 17.21 -14.61
N ALA A 283 -6.97 15.91 -14.87
CA ALA A 283 -7.65 15.40 -16.06
C ALA A 283 -9.18 15.53 -16.02
N ARG A 284 -9.75 15.86 -14.85
CA ARG A 284 -11.21 15.91 -14.61
C ARG A 284 -11.89 14.62 -15.04
N MET A 285 -11.32 13.49 -14.65
CA MET A 285 -11.84 12.17 -15.00
C MET A 285 -11.72 11.19 -13.83
N ARG A 286 -12.54 10.14 -13.87
CA ARG A 286 -12.38 8.97 -13.00
C ARG A 286 -11.28 8.06 -13.55
N ALA A 287 -10.87 7.07 -12.76
CA ALA A 287 -9.90 6.05 -13.18
C ALA A 287 -10.24 5.39 -14.52
N ASP A 288 -11.53 5.20 -14.80
CA ASP A 288 -12.03 4.59 -16.04
C ASP A 288 -11.90 5.50 -17.29
N GLY A 289 -11.48 6.76 -17.11
CA GLY A 289 -11.40 7.78 -18.16
C GLY A 289 -12.69 8.57 -18.39
N VAL A 290 -13.78 8.23 -17.69
CA VAL A 290 -15.06 8.97 -17.76
C VAL A 290 -14.91 10.35 -17.14
N ARG A 291 -15.43 11.39 -17.79
CA ARG A 291 -15.37 12.76 -17.28
C ARG A 291 -16.03 12.84 -15.91
N SER A 292 -15.34 13.46 -14.95
CA SER A 292 -15.83 13.74 -13.61
C SER A 292 -16.45 15.13 -13.58
N ASN A 293 -17.62 15.25 -12.96
CA ASN A 293 -18.32 16.52 -12.72
C ASN A 293 -18.10 17.06 -11.30
N LEU A 294 -17.18 16.45 -10.53
CA LEU A 294 -16.89 16.85 -9.14
C LEU A 294 -16.42 18.30 -9.02
N ILE A 295 -15.76 18.84 -10.05
CA ILE A 295 -15.24 20.21 -10.06
C ILE A 295 -15.59 20.90 -11.38
N ALA A 296 -16.12 22.12 -11.29
CA ALA A 296 -16.33 22.97 -12.45
C ALA A 296 -14.99 23.47 -13.01
N GLY A 297 -14.85 23.47 -14.34
CA GLY A 297 -13.67 24.02 -15.03
C GLY A 297 -13.12 23.14 -16.14
N SER A 298 -12.00 23.58 -16.71
CA SER A 298 -11.28 22.85 -17.76
C SER A 298 -10.26 21.89 -17.16
N ALA A 299 -10.00 20.80 -17.88
CA ALA A 299 -8.95 19.84 -17.54
C ALA A 299 -7.56 20.38 -17.92
N ASN A 300 -6.58 20.14 -17.07
CA ASN A 300 -5.17 20.42 -17.35
C ASN A 300 -4.41 19.13 -17.64
N TYR A 301 -4.60 18.61 -18.85
CA TYR A 301 -4.00 17.34 -19.26
C TYR A 301 -2.47 17.32 -19.24
N LYS A 302 -1.80 18.45 -19.49
CA LYS A 302 -0.32 18.52 -19.39
C LYS A 302 0.16 18.19 -17.98
N LYS A 303 -0.49 18.74 -16.95
CA LYS A 303 -0.21 18.39 -15.55
C LYS A 303 -0.65 16.96 -15.24
N ALA A 304 -1.81 16.54 -15.73
CA ALA A 304 -2.32 15.19 -15.52
C ALA A 304 -1.36 14.11 -16.04
N VAL A 305 -0.92 14.24 -17.30
CA VAL A 305 0.02 13.29 -17.94
C VAL A 305 1.30 13.22 -17.12
N ARG A 306 1.87 14.36 -16.72
CA ARG A 306 3.08 14.37 -15.89
C ARG A 306 2.91 13.56 -14.60
N TRP A 307 1.83 13.77 -13.85
CA TRP A 307 1.60 13.08 -12.59
C TRP A 307 1.23 11.60 -12.76
N LEU A 308 0.42 11.27 -13.77
CA LEU A 308 0.08 9.88 -14.08
C LEU A 308 1.30 9.09 -14.59
N THR A 309 2.19 9.71 -15.35
CA THR A 309 3.44 9.07 -15.78
C THR A 309 4.31 8.73 -14.56
N LEU A 310 4.48 9.66 -13.61
CA LEU A 310 5.22 9.41 -12.36
C LEU A 310 4.58 8.27 -11.55
N ALA A 311 3.25 8.29 -11.40
CA ALA A 311 2.51 7.22 -10.71
C ALA A 311 2.68 5.85 -11.40
N GLY A 312 2.63 5.83 -12.73
CA GLY A 312 2.82 4.63 -13.55
C GLY A 312 4.24 4.08 -13.47
N GLU A 313 5.25 4.93 -13.55
CA GLU A 313 6.67 4.58 -13.33
C GLU A 313 6.91 4.11 -11.89
N GLY A 314 6.15 4.64 -10.94
CA GLY A 314 6.11 4.17 -9.55
C GLY A 314 5.46 2.79 -9.36
N GLY A 315 4.87 2.19 -10.41
CA GLY A 315 4.31 0.84 -10.36
C GLY A 315 2.77 0.78 -10.31
N LEU A 316 2.06 1.89 -10.51
CA LEU A 316 0.59 1.89 -10.56
C LEU A 316 0.08 1.61 -11.98
N ALA A 317 -0.43 0.40 -12.22
CA ALA A 317 -0.97 -0.01 -13.52
C ALA A 317 -2.20 0.83 -13.94
N GLU A 318 -3.01 1.27 -12.97
CA GLU A 318 -4.18 2.14 -13.19
C GLU A 318 -3.79 3.50 -13.80
N ALA A 319 -2.60 4.01 -13.47
CA ALA A 319 -2.13 5.29 -14.00
C ALA A 319 -1.82 5.19 -15.51
N TRP A 320 -1.21 4.08 -15.95
CA TRP A 320 -1.02 3.80 -17.37
C TRP A 320 -2.34 3.62 -18.11
N TYR A 321 -3.31 2.96 -17.49
CA TYR A 321 -4.64 2.82 -18.07
C TYR A 321 -5.33 4.20 -18.21
N ALA A 322 -5.27 5.04 -17.19
CA ALA A 322 -5.76 6.42 -17.23
C ALA A 322 -5.07 7.27 -18.33
N LEU A 323 -3.76 7.11 -18.52
CA LEU A 323 -3.03 7.74 -19.63
C LEU A 323 -3.57 7.29 -20.99
N SER A 324 -3.85 5.99 -21.18
CA SER A 324 -4.43 5.50 -22.44
C SER A 324 -5.76 6.21 -22.76
N ARG A 325 -6.60 6.43 -21.73
CA ARG A 325 -7.86 7.17 -21.85
C ARG A 325 -7.70 8.63 -22.22
N ILE A 326 -6.64 9.28 -21.74
CA ILE A 326 -6.32 10.67 -22.11
C ILE A 326 -5.95 10.75 -23.59
N PHE A 327 -5.10 9.84 -24.11
CA PHE A 327 -4.64 9.89 -25.50
C PHE A 327 -5.67 9.44 -26.53
N LEU A 328 -6.71 8.70 -26.14
CA LEU A 328 -7.83 8.35 -27.01
C LEU A 328 -8.75 9.54 -27.33
N LYS A 329 -8.82 10.51 -26.44
CA LYS A 329 -9.76 11.63 -26.52
C LYS A 329 -9.30 12.69 -27.52
N PRO A 330 -10.11 13.05 -28.55
CA PRO A 330 -9.76 14.09 -29.51
C PRO A 330 -9.71 15.49 -28.90
N GLU A 331 -10.28 15.69 -27.71
CA GLU A 331 -10.26 16.95 -26.97
C GLU A 331 -8.86 17.28 -26.39
N PHE A 332 -7.89 16.38 -26.52
CA PHE A 332 -6.52 16.54 -26.05
C PHE A 332 -5.51 16.41 -27.22
N SER A 333 -4.27 16.90 -26.98
CA SER A 333 -3.13 16.98 -27.91
C SER A 333 -3.17 15.91 -28.98
N GLN A 334 -3.18 16.30 -30.26
CA GLN A 334 -3.20 15.44 -31.44
C GLN A 334 -3.48 13.97 -31.11
N ARG A 335 -4.77 13.60 -31.00
CA ARG A 335 -5.23 12.22 -30.75
C ARG A 335 -4.21 11.21 -31.29
N SER A 336 -3.55 10.50 -30.39
CA SER A 336 -2.48 9.57 -30.73
C SER A 336 -2.93 8.17 -30.37
N LEU A 337 -3.40 7.43 -31.38
CA LEU A 337 -3.78 6.03 -31.20
C LEU A 337 -2.57 5.17 -30.82
N ASN A 338 -1.37 5.56 -31.26
CA ASN A 338 -0.13 4.87 -30.95
C ASN A 338 0.22 5.03 -29.47
N ASP A 339 0.17 6.24 -28.91
CA ASP A 339 0.46 6.47 -27.49
C ASP A 339 -0.62 5.85 -26.60
N ALA A 340 -1.89 5.92 -27.02
CA ALA A 340 -2.97 5.24 -26.33
C ALA A 340 -2.73 3.73 -26.24
N GLN A 341 -2.38 3.08 -27.35
CA GLN A 341 -2.09 1.65 -27.39
C GLN A 341 -0.86 1.31 -26.54
N TYR A 342 0.21 2.11 -26.62
CA TYR A 342 1.42 1.92 -25.83
C TYR A 342 1.13 1.92 -24.32
N HIS A 343 0.37 2.91 -23.82
CA HIS A 343 0.03 2.98 -22.41
C HIS A 343 -0.97 1.89 -21.99
N LEU A 344 -1.89 1.49 -22.88
CA LEU A 344 -2.81 0.37 -22.62
C LEU A 344 -2.05 -0.94 -22.47
N GLU A 345 -1.09 -1.23 -23.36
CA GLU A 345 -0.26 -2.44 -23.28
C GLU A 345 0.60 -2.45 -22.02
N ARG A 346 1.22 -1.32 -21.63
CA ARG A 346 1.93 -1.22 -20.35
C ARG A 346 1.05 -1.50 -19.14
N ALA A 347 -0.17 -0.96 -19.12
CA ALA A 347 -1.12 -1.26 -18.05
C ALA A 347 -1.46 -2.75 -18.01
N ALA A 348 -1.67 -3.38 -19.17
CA ALA A 348 -1.98 -4.80 -19.30
C ALA A 348 -0.81 -5.70 -18.84
N GLU A 349 0.43 -5.34 -19.20
CA GLU A 349 1.66 -6.02 -18.77
C GLU A 349 1.82 -6.00 -17.25
N MET A 350 1.48 -4.87 -16.63
CA MET A 350 1.50 -4.68 -15.17
C MET A 350 0.31 -5.33 -14.44
N GLY A 351 -0.57 -6.04 -15.15
CA GLY A 351 -1.66 -6.79 -14.53
C GLY A 351 -3.03 -6.12 -14.54
N HIS A 352 -3.20 -4.93 -15.11
CA HIS A 352 -4.49 -4.23 -15.07
C HIS A 352 -5.56 -4.98 -15.90
N CYS A 353 -6.54 -5.57 -15.21
CA CYS A 353 -7.53 -6.48 -15.80
C CYS A 353 -8.31 -5.88 -16.99
N ALA A 354 -8.84 -4.66 -16.86
CA ALA A 354 -9.59 -4.02 -17.95
C ALA A 354 -8.69 -3.70 -19.17
N ALA A 355 -7.41 -3.39 -18.93
CA ALA A 355 -6.46 -3.16 -20.02
C ALA A 355 -6.15 -4.47 -20.76
N GLN A 356 -5.97 -5.57 -20.03
CA GLN A 356 -5.77 -6.90 -20.63
C GLN A 356 -6.98 -7.32 -21.49
N LEU A 357 -8.20 -7.14 -20.97
CA LEU A 357 -9.42 -7.40 -21.74
C LEU A 357 -9.45 -6.59 -23.04
N GLU A 358 -9.15 -5.29 -22.99
CA GLU A 358 -9.16 -4.42 -24.17
C GLU A 358 -8.06 -4.75 -25.18
N CYS A 359 -6.84 -5.04 -24.72
CA CYS A 359 -5.77 -5.55 -25.58
C CYS A 359 -6.21 -6.84 -26.29
N GLY A 360 -6.88 -7.75 -25.56
CA GLY A 360 -7.42 -8.99 -26.11
C GLY A 360 -8.50 -8.76 -27.18
N ILE A 361 -9.48 -7.91 -26.89
CA ILE A 361 -10.55 -7.54 -27.83
C ILE A 361 -9.98 -6.84 -29.06
N GLY A 362 -9.06 -5.90 -28.87
CA GLY A 362 -8.38 -5.17 -29.94
C GLY A 362 -7.66 -6.12 -30.89
N ALA A 363 -6.84 -7.01 -30.35
CA ALA A 363 -6.10 -8.01 -31.11
C ALA A 363 -7.05 -8.98 -31.86
N TRP A 364 -8.17 -9.39 -31.25
CA TRP A 364 -9.15 -10.24 -31.93
C TRP A 364 -9.85 -9.55 -33.11
N ARG A 365 -10.13 -8.24 -32.99
CA ARG A 365 -10.73 -7.43 -34.06
C ARG A 365 -9.77 -7.28 -35.24
N SER A 366 -8.49 -7.05 -34.97
CA SER A 366 -7.43 -6.92 -35.99
C SER A 366 -6.75 -8.24 -36.37
N ARG A 367 -7.36 -9.40 -36.07
CA ARG A 367 -6.77 -10.71 -36.36
C ARG A 367 -6.52 -11.01 -37.85
N ARG A 368 -7.19 -10.27 -38.73
CA ARG A 368 -7.00 -10.39 -40.18
C ARG A 368 -5.82 -9.58 -40.69
N ASP A 369 -5.36 -8.61 -39.90
CA ASP A 369 -4.29 -7.69 -40.29
C ASP A 369 -2.91 -8.31 -40.03
N ALA A 370 -2.79 -9.16 -39.00
CA ALA A 370 -1.60 -9.93 -38.70
C ALA A 370 -1.93 -11.33 -38.16
N VAL A 371 -1.20 -12.35 -38.62
CA VAL A 371 -1.44 -13.78 -38.31
C VAL A 371 -1.25 -14.12 -36.83
N SER A 372 -0.50 -13.30 -36.07
CA SER A 372 -0.25 -13.51 -34.64
C SER A 372 -1.26 -12.81 -33.72
N ASN A 373 -2.14 -11.96 -34.25
CA ASN A 373 -3.06 -11.17 -33.43
C ASN A 373 -4.13 -12.02 -32.75
N ASP A 374 -4.50 -13.17 -33.33
CA ASP A 374 -5.41 -14.11 -32.70
C ASP A 374 -4.76 -14.81 -31.48
N VAL A 375 -3.49 -15.20 -31.58
CA VAL A 375 -2.67 -15.71 -30.46
C VAL A 375 -2.54 -14.63 -29.38
N ARG A 376 -2.23 -13.39 -29.77
CA ARG A 376 -2.16 -12.25 -28.84
C ARG A 376 -3.50 -12.01 -28.13
N ALA A 377 -4.63 -12.20 -28.83
CA ALA A 377 -5.95 -12.09 -28.23
C ALA A 377 -6.15 -13.15 -27.16
N VAL A 378 -5.83 -14.42 -27.45
CA VAL A 378 -5.93 -15.52 -26.48
C VAL A 378 -5.04 -15.25 -25.27
N TYR A 379 -3.79 -14.82 -25.47
CA TYR A 379 -2.87 -14.48 -24.40
C TYR A 379 -3.44 -13.46 -23.42
N TRP A 380 -3.90 -12.31 -23.92
CA TRP A 380 -4.39 -11.24 -23.05
C TRP A 380 -5.71 -11.60 -22.39
N LEU A 381 -6.61 -12.27 -23.11
CA LEU A 381 -7.88 -12.71 -22.54
C LEU A 381 -7.67 -13.80 -21.48
N GLN A 382 -6.72 -14.72 -21.64
CA GLN A 382 -6.35 -15.70 -20.61
C GLN A 382 -5.87 -15.02 -19.33
N LYS A 383 -5.03 -13.98 -19.45
CA LYS A 383 -4.59 -13.19 -18.29
C LYS A 383 -5.75 -12.50 -17.58
N ALA A 384 -6.68 -11.89 -18.33
CA ALA A 384 -7.86 -11.25 -17.74
C ALA A 384 -8.82 -12.29 -17.12
N ALA A 385 -8.99 -13.45 -17.75
CA ALA A 385 -9.81 -14.54 -17.24
C ALA A 385 -9.25 -15.14 -15.95
N ALA A 386 -7.92 -15.24 -15.81
CA ALA A 386 -7.27 -15.67 -14.57
C ALA A 386 -7.55 -14.71 -13.38
N GLN A 387 -7.94 -13.47 -13.65
CA GLN A 387 -8.40 -12.50 -12.65
C GLN A 387 -9.94 -12.53 -12.46
N ASN A 388 -10.61 -13.59 -12.91
CA ASN A 388 -12.06 -13.79 -12.85
C ASN A 388 -12.90 -12.77 -13.65
N ASN A 389 -12.33 -12.18 -14.70
CA ASN A 389 -13.10 -11.33 -15.61
C ASN A 389 -14.08 -12.15 -16.45
N LEU A 390 -15.39 -12.00 -16.18
CA LEU A 390 -16.45 -12.75 -16.84
C LEU A 390 -16.54 -12.48 -18.35
N GLU A 391 -16.29 -11.24 -18.79
CA GLU A 391 -16.31 -10.89 -20.21
C GLU A 391 -15.15 -11.57 -20.95
N ALA A 392 -13.95 -11.59 -20.35
CA ALA A 392 -12.80 -12.28 -20.90
C ALA A 392 -13.06 -13.80 -21.01
N ILE A 393 -13.62 -14.43 -19.98
CA ILE A 393 -13.99 -15.86 -19.98
C ILE A 393 -14.99 -16.15 -21.11
N ALA A 394 -16.04 -15.34 -21.23
CA ALA A 394 -17.06 -15.51 -22.26
C ALA A 394 -16.51 -15.29 -23.67
N LEU A 395 -15.58 -14.35 -23.86
CA LEU A 395 -14.91 -14.14 -25.13
C LEU A 395 -13.96 -15.30 -25.47
N LEU A 396 -13.15 -15.77 -24.52
CA LEU A 396 -12.29 -16.94 -24.72
C LEU A 396 -13.10 -18.15 -25.20
N ALA A 397 -14.19 -18.47 -24.52
CA ALA A 397 -15.06 -19.58 -24.90
C ALA A 397 -15.66 -19.45 -26.32
N LYS A 398 -15.75 -18.22 -26.86
CA LYS A 398 -16.22 -17.98 -28.23
C LYS A 398 -15.09 -18.05 -29.28
N ILE A 399 -13.85 -17.71 -28.90
CA ILE A 399 -12.74 -17.60 -29.85
C ILE A 399 -11.84 -18.85 -29.88
N THR A 400 -11.83 -19.61 -28.79
CA THR A 400 -11.04 -20.84 -28.64
C THR A 400 -11.93 -22.07 -28.63
N ASP A 401 -11.43 -23.17 -29.19
CA ASP A 401 -12.09 -24.46 -29.10
C ASP A 401 -11.64 -25.20 -27.85
N ALA A 402 -12.60 -25.74 -27.09
CA ALA A 402 -12.28 -26.71 -26.05
C ALA A 402 -11.75 -28.00 -26.71
N PRO A 403 -10.74 -28.66 -26.11
CA PRO A 403 -10.32 -29.97 -26.58
C PRO A 403 -11.49 -30.95 -26.45
N ALA A 404 -12.08 -31.33 -27.58
CA ALA A 404 -13.13 -32.35 -27.66
C ALA A 404 -12.50 -33.75 -27.65
N PRO A 405 -13.14 -34.78 -27.11
CA PRO A 405 -12.60 -36.13 -27.18
C PRO A 405 -12.47 -36.56 -28.65
N ALA A 406 -11.25 -36.87 -29.10
CA ALA A 406 -10.97 -37.38 -30.43
C ALA A 406 -11.25 -38.90 -30.46
N PRO A 407 -12.34 -39.38 -31.08
CA PRO A 407 -12.80 -40.77 -30.94
C PRO A 407 -11.83 -41.80 -31.52
N TRP A 408 -10.99 -41.38 -32.47
CA TRP A 408 -9.97 -42.21 -33.10
C TRP A 408 -8.66 -42.25 -32.28
N ALA A 409 -8.36 -41.18 -31.54
CA ALA A 409 -7.05 -40.99 -30.91
C ALA A 409 -6.90 -41.82 -29.64
N GLU A 410 -7.95 -41.94 -28.83
CA GLU A 410 -7.90 -42.69 -27.57
C GLU A 410 -7.74 -44.22 -27.80
N PRO A 411 -8.50 -44.86 -28.72
CA PRO A 411 -8.24 -46.25 -29.09
C PRO A 411 -6.86 -46.46 -29.71
N ALA A 412 -6.38 -45.52 -30.53
CA ALA A 412 -5.04 -45.57 -31.10
C ALA A 412 -3.96 -45.50 -30.01
N ARG A 413 -4.14 -44.61 -29.02
CA ARG A 413 -3.21 -44.44 -27.89
C ARG A 413 -3.11 -45.70 -27.04
N GLN A 414 -4.21 -46.41 -26.81
CA GLN A 414 -4.22 -47.66 -26.03
C GLN A 414 -3.46 -48.82 -26.71
N GLN A 415 -3.33 -48.79 -28.03
CA GLN A 415 -2.60 -49.79 -28.81
C GLN A 415 -1.09 -49.47 -28.91
N LEU A 416 -0.63 -48.28 -28.48
CA LEU A 416 0.77 -47.88 -28.51
C LEU A 416 1.59 -48.66 -27.45
N THR A 417 2.16 -49.79 -27.86
CA THR A 417 3.15 -50.51 -27.06
C THR A 417 4.51 -49.81 -27.10
N ARG A 418 5.37 -50.10 -26.13
CA ARG A 418 6.76 -49.58 -26.10
C ARG A 418 7.54 -49.89 -27.38
N ALA A 419 7.29 -51.06 -27.99
CA ALA A 419 7.91 -51.43 -29.26
C ALA A 419 7.45 -50.53 -30.41
N ILE A 420 6.14 -50.23 -30.49
CA ILE A 420 5.57 -49.35 -31.52
C ILE A 420 6.05 -47.91 -31.33
N VAL A 421 6.07 -47.40 -30.09
CA VAL A 421 6.56 -46.04 -29.79
C VAL A 421 8.03 -45.86 -30.21
N ASN A 422 8.87 -46.87 -29.97
CA ASN A 422 10.28 -46.82 -30.37
C ASN A 422 10.46 -46.92 -31.90
N ALA A 423 9.62 -47.70 -32.58
CA ALA A 423 9.70 -47.88 -34.04
C ALA A 423 9.10 -46.70 -34.82
N TYR A 424 8.04 -46.07 -34.29
CA TYR A 424 7.29 -44.99 -34.93
C TYR A 424 7.08 -43.80 -33.96
N PRO A 425 8.16 -43.14 -33.51
CA PRO A 425 8.07 -42.11 -32.48
C PRO A 425 7.24 -40.89 -32.92
N PHE A 426 7.33 -40.47 -34.18
CA PHE A 426 6.56 -39.35 -34.71
C PHE A 426 5.05 -39.63 -34.77
N LEU A 427 4.69 -40.85 -35.20
CA LEU A 427 3.28 -41.27 -35.24
C LEU A 427 2.69 -41.33 -33.82
N ALA A 428 3.44 -41.91 -32.87
CA ALA A 428 3.04 -41.96 -31.47
C ALA A 428 2.83 -40.56 -30.87
N ALA A 429 3.74 -39.63 -31.15
CA ALA A 429 3.63 -38.25 -30.70
C ALA A 429 2.40 -37.51 -31.30
N ARG A 430 2.11 -37.71 -32.59
CA ARG A 430 0.91 -37.15 -33.24
C ARG A 430 -0.39 -37.70 -32.63
N ILE A 431 -0.44 -38.99 -32.30
CA ILE A 431 -1.58 -39.61 -31.59
C ILE A 431 -1.74 -39.03 -30.17
N GLU A 432 -0.62 -38.85 -29.45
CA GLU A 432 -0.62 -38.22 -28.12
C GLU A 432 -1.16 -36.78 -28.19
N LEU A 433 -0.72 -35.97 -29.15
CA LEU A 433 -1.27 -34.63 -29.39
C LEU A 433 -2.77 -34.67 -29.70
N ALA A 434 -3.19 -35.60 -30.54
CA ALA A 434 -4.60 -35.75 -30.90
C ALA A 434 -5.48 -36.06 -29.69
N ALA A 435 -5.02 -36.94 -28.80
CA ALA A 435 -5.73 -37.28 -27.57
C ALA A 435 -5.79 -36.10 -26.59
N LEU A 436 -4.70 -35.34 -26.44
CA LEU A 436 -4.60 -34.24 -25.48
C LEU A 436 -5.33 -32.95 -25.91
N PHE A 437 -5.37 -32.69 -27.22
CA PHE A 437 -5.93 -31.46 -27.78
C PHE A 437 -7.21 -31.67 -28.58
N GLY A 438 -7.68 -32.90 -28.75
CA GLY A 438 -8.90 -33.17 -29.50
C GLY A 438 -8.75 -32.89 -30.99
N LEU A 439 -7.64 -33.35 -31.57
CA LEU A 439 -7.37 -33.17 -32.99
C LEU A 439 -8.11 -34.23 -33.80
N THR A 440 -8.68 -33.82 -34.93
CA THR A 440 -9.12 -34.76 -35.95
C THR A 440 -7.90 -35.51 -36.53
N GLN A 441 -8.15 -36.61 -37.20
CA GLN A 441 -7.10 -37.40 -37.82
C GLN A 441 -6.30 -36.59 -38.85
N ALA A 442 -6.98 -35.80 -39.68
CA ALA A 442 -6.35 -34.89 -40.62
C ALA A 442 -5.48 -33.84 -39.91
N GLU A 443 -6.00 -33.20 -38.85
CA GLU A 443 -5.26 -32.21 -38.06
C GLU A 443 -4.01 -32.84 -37.42
N ALA A 444 -4.12 -34.00 -36.77
CA ALA A 444 -2.98 -34.64 -36.11
C ALA A 444 -1.86 -35.04 -37.09
N LEU A 445 -2.23 -35.47 -38.30
CA LEU A 445 -1.27 -35.91 -39.31
C LEU A 445 -0.68 -34.75 -40.13
N LEU A 446 -1.38 -33.62 -40.24
CA LEU A 446 -0.95 -32.48 -41.06
C LEU A 446 -0.41 -31.29 -40.26
N ILE A 447 -0.68 -31.22 -38.96
CA ILE A 447 -0.19 -30.11 -38.12
C ILE A 447 1.33 -30.03 -38.17
N ASP A 448 1.83 -28.81 -38.38
CA ASP A 448 3.23 -28.48 -38.17
C ASP A 448 3.43 -28.19 -36.69
N ILE A 449 4.12 -29.09 -36.00
CA ILE A 449 4.32 -29.02 -34.56
C ILE A 449 5.22 -27.85 -34.18
N ASN A 450 6.16 -27.48 -35.05
CA ASN A 450 7.13 -26.41 -34.79
C ASN A 450 6.47 -25.02 -34.83
N GLU A 451 5.41 -24.86 -35.63
CA GLU A 451 4.63 -23.62 -35.71
C GLU A 451 3.39 -23.61 -34.80
N ALA A 452 2.89 -24.78 -34.40
CA ALA A 452 1.63 -24.90 -33.68
C ALA A 452 1.69 -24.46 -32.21
N ASP A 453 2.78 -24.72 -31.48
CA ASP A 453 2.90 -24.28 -30.08
C ASP A 453 3.27 -22.79 -30.00
N GLN A 454 2.28 -21.96 -29.68
CA GLN A 454 2.43 -20.51 -29.55
C GLN A 454 2.43 -20.05 -28.08
N GLY A 455 2.81 -20.94 -27.15
CA GLY A 455 2.98 -20.60 -25.75
C GLY A 455 1.67 -20.50 -24.97
N HIS A 456 0.59 -19.93 -25.50
CA HIS A 456 -0.69 -19.76 -24.77
C HIS A 456 -1.80 -20.67 -25.30
N CYS A 457 -1.67 -21.09 -26.54
CA CYS A 457 -2.58 -21.98 -27.22
C CYS A 457 -1.83 -22.79 -28.28
N LEU A 458 -2.39 -23.93 -28.63
CA LEU A 458 -2.04 -24.69 -29.81
C LEU A 458 -2.80 -24.12 -31.00
N VAL A 459 -2.09 -23.64 -32.01
CA VAL A 459 -2.65 -23.16 -33.27
C VAL A 459 -2.72 -24.31 -34.25
N VAL A 460 -3.94 -24.68 -34.63
CA VAL A 460 -4.18 -25.73 -35.63
C VAL A 460 -4.62 -25.04 -36.92
N ASP A 461 -3.70 -24.94 -37.89
CA ASP A 461 -3.96 -24.33 -39.19
C ASP A 461 -3.42 -25.20 -40.34
N ILE A 462 -4.24 -26.15 -40.78
CA ILE A 462 -3.89 -27.06 -41.89
C ILE A 462 -4.52 -26.62 -43.22
N ARG A 463 -5.03 -25.39 -43.30
CA ARG A 463 -5.78 -24.90 -44.47
C ARG A 463 -4.96 -24.88 -45.76
N ALA A 464 -3.63 -24.77 -45.65
CA ALA A 464 -2.74 -24.85 -46.80
C ALA A 464 -2.77 -26.22 -47.48
N GLN A 465 -3.09 -27.28 -46.74
CA GLN A 465 -3.02 -28.68 -47.19
C GLN A 465 -4.41 -29.35 -47.23
N TYR A 466 -5.39 -28.81 -46.49
CA TYR A 466 -6.74 -29.37 -46.36
C TYR A 466 -7.79 -28.26 -46.42
N ALA A 467 -8.45 -28.12 -47.58
CA ALA A 467 -9.29 -26.97 -47.92
C ALA A 467 -10.51 -26.79 -47.01
N ARG A 468 -11.05 -27.88 -46.47
CA ARG A 468 -12.23 -27.87 -45.60
C ARG A 468 -11.91 -27.51 -44.14
N SER A 469 -10.62 -27.38 -43.79
CA SER A 469 -10.21 -27.09 -42.42
C SER A 469 -10.49 -25.64 -42.03
N LYS A 470 -10.69 -25.41 -40.74
CA LYS A 470 -10.75 -24.08 -40.13
C LYS A 470 -9.54 -23.93 -39.23
N ARG A 471 -9.00 -22.71 -39.17
CA ARG A 471 -7.98 -22.38 -38.18
C ARG A 471 -8.61 -22.42 -36.78
N ARG A 472 -8.05 -23.22 -35.90
CA ARG A 472 -8.52 -23.41 -34.52
C ARG A 472 -7.46 -22.99 -33.52
N LEU A 473 -7.90 -22.45 -32.39
CA LEU A 473 -7.05 -22.05 -31.27
C LEU A 473 -7.47 -22.88 -30.07
N ILE A 474 -6.59 -23.75 -29.59
CA ILE A 474 -6.90 -24.66 -28.48
C ILE A 474 -6.08 -24.21 -27.27
N PRO A 475 -6.71 -23.76 -26.17
CA PRO A 475 -5.98 -23.23 -25.04
C PRO A 475 -5.23 -24.35 -24.32
N ILE A 476 -4.03 -24.05 -23.82
CA ILE A 476 -3.24 -25.00 -23.05
C ILE A 476 -3.68 -24.89 -21.59
N ALA A 477 -4.48 -25.84 -21.12
CA ALA A 477 -5.19 -25.78 -19.84
C ALA A 477 -4.45 -26.45 -18.67
N GLY A 478 -3.40 -27.24 -18.92
CA GLY A 478 -2.74 -28.02 -17.87
C GLY A 478 -1.25 -28.29 -18.05
N THR A 479 -0.61 -28.71 -16.95
CA THR A 479 0.81 -29.09 -16.91
C THR A 479 1.10 -30.33 -17.76
N GLU A 480 0.16 -31.27 -17.86
CA GLU A 480 0.29 -32.45 -18.73
C GLU A 480 0.39 -32.04 -20.20
N GLN A 481 -0.52 -31.19 -20.69
CA GLN A 481 -0.51 -30.67 -22.06
C GLN A 481 0.79 -29.91 -22.36
N ARG A 482 1.25 -29.06 -21.43
CA ARG A 482 2.53 -28.36 -21.57
C ARG A 482 3.72 -29.32 -21.63
N ALA A 483 3.75 -30.32 -20.75
CA ALA A 483 4.84 -31.29 -20.71
C ALA A 483 4.87 -32.14 -21.98
N ALA A 484 3.71 -32.53 -22.52
CA ALA A 484 3.61 -33.24 -23.78
C ALA A 484 4.12 -32.37 -24.94
N LEU A 485 3.66 -31.12 -25.08
CA LEU A 485 4.14 -30.20 -26.11
C LEU A 485 5.66 -30.00 -26.05
N HIS A 486 6.24 -29.84 -24.86
CA HIS A 486 7.69 -29.69 -24.72
C HIS A 486 8.47 -30.97 -25.09
N ARG A 487 7.95 -32.16 -24.72
CA ARG A 487 8.58 -33.43 -25.11
C ARG A 487 8.50 -33.64 -26.62
N ILE A 488 7.33 -33.38 -27.20
CA ILE A 488 7.04 -33.61 -28.61
C ILE A 488 7.77 -32.57 -29.46
N GLY A 489 7.77 -31.29 -29.08
CA GLY A 489 8.56 -30.26 -29.75
C GLY A 489 10.04 -30.64 -29.88
N ARG A 490 10.67 -31.16 -28.81
CA ARG A 490 12.06 -31.66 -28.88
C ARG A 490 12.25 -32.85 -29.81
N LEU A 491 11.22 -33.68 -30.01
CA LEU A 491 11.27 -34.78 -30.97
C LEU A 491 11.24 -34.25 -32.41
N PHE A 492 10.59 -33.11 -32.64
CA PHE A 492 10.36 -32.51 -33.96
C PHE A 492 11.27 -31.32 -34.30
N GLU A 493 12.18 -30.92 -33.39
CA GLU A 493 13.00 -29.70 -33.48
C GLU A 493 13.78 -29.57 -34.80
N ASP A 494 14.41 -30.66 -35.25
CA ASP A 494 15.19 -30.71 -36.50
C ASP A 494 14.49 -31.52 -37.61
N VAL A 495 13.17 -31.74 -37.47
CA VAL A 495 12.42 -32.63 -38.37
C VAL A 495 11.63 -31.82 -39.39
N ASP A 496 11.96 -32.00 -40.67
CA ASP A 496 11.17 -31.47 -41.76
C ASP A 496 9.79 -32.16 -41.81
N CYS A 497 8.75 -31.42 -41.44
CA CYS A 497 7.35 -31.85 -41.46
C CYS A 497 6.67 -31.59 -42.81
N SER A 498 7.40 -31.19 -43.86
CA SER A 498 6.86 -31.02 -45.21
C SER A 498 6.55 -32.37 -45.90
N ALA A 499 5.93 -32.31 -47.08
CA ALA A 499 5.65 -33.50 -47.88
C ALA A 499 6.92 -34.26 -48.34
N SER A 500 8.06 -33.56 -48.46
CA SER A 500 9.36 -34.13 -48.82
C SER A 500 10.19 -34.61 -47.62
N GLY A 501 9.74 -34.31 -46.41
CA GLY A 501 10.43 -34.67 -45.18
C GLY A 501 10.36 -36.16 -44.83
N VAL A 502 10.97 -36.53 -43.71
CA VAL A 502 11.05 -37.93 -43.25
C VAL A 502 9.69 -38.55 -42.94
N GLU A 503 8.72 -37.72 -42.54
CA GLU A 503 7.34 -38.15 -42.34
C GLU A 503 6.54 -38.25 -43.64
N GLY A 504 7.03 -37.71 -44.75
CA GLY A 504 6.36 -37.76 -46.04
C GLY A 504 5.03 -37.01 -46.08
N ASN A 505 4.25 -37.21 -47.15
CA ASN A 505 2.96 -36.52 -47.34
C ASN A 505 1.81 -37.13 -46.50
N TYR A 506 0.64 -36.49 -46.53
CA TYR A 506 -0.54 -36.96 -45.79
C TYR A 506 -0.88 -38.44 -46.05
N ARG A 507 -0.90 -38.86 -47.32
CA ARG A 507 -1.23 -40.25 -47.71
C ARG A 507 -0.25 -41.25 -47.10
N GLN A 508 1.04 -40.92 -47.08
CA GLN A 508 2.07 -41.77 -46.46
C GLN A 508 1.90 -41.84 -44.93
N ARG A 509 1.60 -40.72 -44.27
CA ARG A 509 1.32 -40.69 -42.82
C ARG A 509 0.07 -41.50 -42.47
N LEU A 510 -0.98 -41.34 -43.26
CA LEU A 510 -2.23 -42.07 -43.12
C LEU A 510 -2.04 -43.58 -43.33
N TYR A 511 -1.30 -43.96 -44.36
CA TYR A 511 -0.96 -45.36 -44.63
C TYR A 511 -0.18 -45.97 -43.45
N ARG A 512 0.79 -45.25 -42.87
CA ARG A 512 1.50 -45.71 -41.68
C ARG A 512 0.56 -45.90 -40.49
N LEU A 513 -0.34 -44.95 -40.23
CA LEU A 513 -1.33 -45.05 -39.16
C LEU A 513 -2.19 -46.32 -39.31
N LYS A 514 -2.75 -46.55 -40.51
CA LYS A 514 -3.56 -47.74 -40.83
C LYS A 514 -2.79 -49.05 -40.70
N THR A 515 -1.55 -49.07 -41.17
CA THR A 515 -0.72 -50.29 -41.17
C THR A 515 -0.28 -50.67 -39.76
N VAL A 516 0.08 -49.68 -38.94
CA VAL A 516 0.56 -49.91 -37.58
C VAL A 516 -0.59 -50.14 -36.60
N LEU A 517 -1.74 -49.46 -36.79
CA LEU A 517 -2.90 -49.48 -35.89
C LEU A 517 -4.23 -49.76 -36.64
N PRO A 518 -4.39 -50.96 -37.25
CA PRO A 518 -5.52 -51.27 -38.12
C PRO A 518 -6.88 -51.34 -37.40
N GLN A 519 -6.90 -51.53 -36.08
CA GLN A 519 -8.13 -51.68 -35.29
C GLN A 519 -8.63 -50.35 -34.68
N ALA A 520 -7.90 -49.25 -34.87
CA ALA A 520 -8.17 -47.97 -34.22
C ALA A 520 -9.01 -46.98 -35.07
N LEU A 521 -9.31 -47.31 -36.34
CA LEU A 521 -9.87 -46.36 -37.30
C LEU A 521 -11.32 -46.71 -37.67
N PRO A 522 -12.29 -45.79 -37.49
CA PRO A 522 -13.61 -45.93 -38.08
C PRO A 522 -13.55 -45.75 -39.61
N ASP A 523 -14.40 -46.46 -40.36
CA ASP A 523 -14.50 -46.39 -41.83
C ASP A 523 -14.94 -44.98 -42.30
N ALA A 524 -14.01 -44.04 -42.47
CA ALA A 524 -14.29 -42.63 -42.84
C ALA A 524 -13.48 -42.15 -44.07
N ASP A 525 -13.00 -43.08 -44.89
CA ASP A 525 -11.88 -42.82 -45.82
C ASP A 525 -12.23 -42.08 -47.12
N ALA A 526 -13.48 -42.11 -47.58
CA ALA A 526 -13.84 -41.57 -48.89
C ALA A 526 -13.98 -40.04 -48.93
N GLU A 527 -14.32 -39.40 -47.80
CA GLU A 527 -14.57 -37.95 -47.75
C GLU A 527 -13.31 -37.11 -47.49
N ASP A 528 -12.29 -37.68 -46.83
CA ASP A 528 -11.05 -36.99 -46.46
C ASP A 528 -10.06 -36.84 -47.62
N GLU A 529 -10.01 -37.81 -48.55
CA GLU A 529 -9.10 -37.72 -49.70
C GLU A 529 -9.52 -36.64 -50.72
N ALA A 530 -10.83 -36.37 -50.84
CA ALA A 530 -11.37 -35.34 -51.72
C ALA A 530 -11.17 -33.90 -51.21
N ALA A 531 -10.68 -33.73 -49.98
CA ALA A 531 -10.51 -32.44 -49.31
C ALA A 531 -9.05 -31.94 -49.28
N LEU A 532 -8.10 -32.75 -49.74
CA LEU A 532 -6.68 -32.41 -49.86
C LEU A 532 -6.44 -31.47 -51.04
N ILE A 533 -5.50 -30.55 -50.87
CA ILE A 533 -5.02 -29.67 -51.94
C ILE A 533 -3.71 -30.29 -52.46
N ASP A 534 -3.60 -30.45 -53.79
CA ASP A 534 -2.42 -31.02 -54.47
C ASP A 534 -1.13 -30.21 -54.28
#